data_AF-K7EPY8-F1
#
_entry.id   AF-K7EPY8-F1
#
_cell.length_a   1.000
_cell.length_b   1.000
_cell.length_c   1.000
_cell.angle_alpha   90.00
_cell.angle_beta   90.00
_cell.angle_gamma   90.00
#
_symmetry.space_group_name_H-M   'P 1'
#
loop_
_entity.id
_entity.type
_entity.pdbx_description
1 polymer ?
#
loop_
_entity_poly.entity_id
_entity_poly.type
_entity_poly.pdbx_seq_one_letter_code
_entity_poly.pdbx_strand_id
1 'polypeptide(L)'
;FLCAVGLTSYSVLVIRIVQPELKALAIGFHSMIMRSLGGILVPIYFGALIDTTCMKWSTNSCGARGACRIYNSTYLGYETLFLELSIQQ
;
A
#
# COMPACT_ATOMS: atom_id res chain seq x y z
N PHE A 1 3.10 14.08 7.35
CA PHE A 1 2.64 14.80 8.56
C PHE A 1 1.14 14.62 8.80
N LEU A 2 0.26 14.96 7.84
CA LEU A 2 -1.21 14.86 7.99
C LEU A 2 -1.74 13.45 8.30
N CYS A 3 -1.23 12.41 7.64
CA CYS A 3 -1.62 11.02 7.93
C CYS A 3 -1.28 10.59 9.37
N ALA A 4 -0.14 11.05 9.90
CA ALA A 4 0.29 10.73 11.26
C ALA A 4 -0.58 11.43 12.32
N VAL A 5 -1.00 12.68 12.05
CA VAL A 5 -1.93 13.41 12.91
C VAL A 5 -3.31 12.77 12.87
N GLY A 6 -3.83 12.41 11.69
CA GLY A 6 -5.13 11.75 11.57
C GLY A 6 -5.19 10.40 12.29
N LEU A 7 -4.15 9.58 12.18
CA LEU A 7 -4.11 8.26 12.82
C LEU A 7 -4.04 8.35 14.35
N THR A 8 -3.31 9.34 14.88
CA THR A 8 -3.23 9.59 16.32
C THR A 8 -4.54 10.15 16.86
N SER A 9 -5.18 11.10 16.16
CA SER A 9 -6.50 11.63 16.51
C SER A 9 -7.58 10.53 16.52
N TYR A 10 -7.58 9.65 15.52
CA TYR A 10 -8.50 8.52 15.45
C TYR A 10 -8.33 7.57 16.65
N SER A 11 -7.09 7.25 17.00
CA SER A 11 -6.80 6.35 18.12
C SER A 11 -7.28 6.94 19.46
N VAL A 12 -7.10 8.25 19.67
CA VAL A 12 -7.61 8.95 20.86
C VAL A 12 -9.14 8.90 20.91
N LEU A 13 -9.82 9.09 19.78
CA LEU A 13 -11.28 9.00 19.72
C LEU A 13 -11.78 7.61 20.11
N VAL A 14 -11.18 6.56 19.56
CA VAL A 14 -11.54 5.15 19.88
C VAL A 14 -11.42 4.87 21.38
N ILE A 15 -10.37 5.37 22.03
CA ILE A 15 -10.15 5.20 23.48
C ILE A 15 -11.25 5.88 24.32
N ARG A 16 -11.85 6.97 23.83
CA ARG A 16 -12.89 7.72 24.54
C ARG A 16 -14.29 7.12 24.39
N ILE A 17 -14.57 6.42 23.29
CA ILE A 17 -15.90 5.88 22.98
C ILE A 17 -16.09 4.41 23.42
N VAL A 18 -15.00 3.65 23.57
CA VAL A 18 -15.03 2.21 23.91
C VAL A 18 -14.92 1.96 25.42
N GLN A 19 -15.65 0.95 25.90
CA GLN A 19 -15.60 0.46 27.28
C GLN A 19 -14.18 0.06 27.71
N PRO A 20 -13.78 0.25 28.98
CA PRO A 20 -12.40 0.05 29.44
C PRO A 20 -11.81 -1.33 29.11
N GLU A 21 -12.63 -2.38 29.19
CA GLU A 21 -12.22 -3.77 28.95
C GLU A 21 -11.92 -4.09 27.46
N LEU A 22 -12.44 -3.31 26.51
CA LEU A 22 -12.33 -3.60 25.05
C LEU A 22 -11.36 -2.66 24.31
N LYS A 23 -10.70 -1.71 24.99
CA LYS A 23 -9.87 -0.68 24.35
C LYS A 23 -8.69 -1.27 23.57
N ALA A 24 -7.97 -2.21 24.17
CA ALA A 24 -6.81 -2.84 23.55
C ALA A 24 -7.22 -3.65 22.30
N LEU A 25 -8.36 -4.33 22.36
CA LEU A 25 -8.91 -5.08 21.23
C LEU A 25 -9.28 -4.14 20.07
N ALA A 26 -9.97 -3.04 20.35
CA ALA A 26 -10.39 -2.08 19.32
C ALA A 26 -9.20 -1.45 18.58
N ILE A 27 -8.16 -1.03 19.32
CA ILE A 27 -6.94 -0.46 18.74
C ILE A 27 -6.16 -1.53 17.95
N GLY A 28 -6.04 -2.73 18.50
CA GLY A 28 -5.37 -3.86 17.84
C GLY A 28 -6.04 -4.23 16.52
N PHE A 29 -7.38 -4.29 16.50
CA PHE A 29 -8.16 -4.57 15.29
C PHE A 29 -8.00 -3.47 14.25
N HIS A 30 -8.08 -2.20 14.64
CA HIS A 30 -7.83 -1.09 13.73
C HIS A 30 -6.42 -1.15 13.12
N SER A 31 -5.40 -1.43 13.93
CA SER A 31 -4.02 -1.61 13.46
C SER A 31 -3.91 -2.77 12.47
N MET A 32 -4.55 -3.92 12.76
CA MET A 32 -4.57 -5.07 11.85
C MET A 32 -5.21 -4.73 10.51
N ILE A 33 -6.33 -4.01 10.49
CA ILE A 33 -6.99 -3.58 9.25
C ILE A 33 -6.06 -2.64 8.46
N MET A 34 -5.55 -1.59 9.10
CA MET A 34 -4.69 -0.61 8.42
C MET A 34 -3.43 -1.26 7.84
N ARG A 35 -2.82 -2.19 8.58
CA ARG A 35 -1.63 -2.92 8.14
C ARG A 35 -1.94 -3.95 7.07
N SER A 36 -3.08 -4.62 7.09
CA SER A 36 -3.46 -5.57 6.04
C SER A 36 -3.80 -4.85 4.74
N LEU A 37 -4.59 -3.77 4.80
CA LEU A 37 -4.92 -2.96 3.63
C LEU A 37 -3.66 -2.31 3.06
N GLY A 38 -2.87 -1.62 3.88
CA GLY A 38 -1.61 -1.02 3.42
C GLY A 38 -0.57 -2.05 2.98
N GLY A 39 -0.44 -3.15 3.71
CA GLY A 39 0.58 -4.16 3.45
C GLY A 39 0.28 -5.06 2.25
N ILE A 40 -0.99 -5.27 1.89
CA ILE A 40 -1.39 -6.14 0.76
C ILE A 40 -1.72 -5.30 -0.47
N LEU A 41 -2.53 -4.24 -0.33
CA LEU A 41 -2.98 -3.47 -1.49
C LEU A 41 -1.84 -2.68 -2.12
N VAL A 42 -0.92 -2.13 -1.32
CA VAL A 42 0.22 -1.35 -1.85
C VAL A 42 1.11 -2.23 -2.75
N PRO A 43 1.67 -3.37 -2.32
CA PRO A 43 2.52 -4.16 -3.20
C PRO A 43 1.77 -4.78 -4.38
N ILE A 44 0.47 -5.07 -4.27
CA ILE A 44 -0.32 -5.52 -5.42
C ILE A 44 -0.42 -4.39 -6.46
N TYR A 45 -0.76 -3.18 -6.01
CA TYR A 45 -0.88 -2.03 -6.88
C TYR A 45 0.46 -1.65 -7.53
N PHE A 46 1.50 -1.51 -6.72
CA PHE A 46 2.84 -1.21 -7.21
C PHE A 46 3.40 -2.35 -8.08
N GLY A 47 3.05 -3.61 -7.79
CA GLY A 47 3.38 -4.74 -8.65
C GLY A 47 2.77 -4.60 -10.04
N ALA A 48 1.47 -4.29 -10.12
CA ALA A 48 0.79 -4.02 -11.39
C ALA A 48 1.39 -2.80 -12.11
N LEU A 49 1.78 -1.75 -11.37
CA LEU A 49 2.42 -0.56 -11.93
C LEU A 49 3.81 -0.86 -12.52
N ILE A 50 4.60 -1.72 -11.87
CA ILE A 50 5.91 -2.14 -12.40
C ILE A 50 5.70 -2.97 -13.66
N ASP A 51 4.67 -3.81 -13.69
CA ASP A 51 4.33 -4.67 -14.83
C ASP A 51 3.96 -3.86 -16.10
N THR A 52 3.39 -2.65 -15.97
CA THR A 52 3.10 -1.78 -17.14
C THR A 52 4.36 -1.20 -17.77
N THR A 53 5.39 -0.94 -16.96
CA THR A 53 6.66 -0.35 -17.41
C THR A 53 7.72 -1.41 -17.75
N CYS A 54 7.31 -2.69 -17.77
CA CYS A 54 8.21 -3.81 -17.97
C CYS A 54 8.75 -3.88 -19.40
N MET A 55 10.08 -3.88 -19.53
CA MET A 55 10.79 -4.03 -20.80
C MET A 55 11.14 -5.49 -21.10
N LYS A 56 11.45 -6.30 -20.06
CA LYS A 56 11.79 -7.72 -20.23
C LYS A 56 11.20 -8.59 -19.13
N TRP A 57 10.40 -9.55 -19.56
CA TRP A 57 9.81 -10.60 -18.73
C TRP A 57 10.79 -11.76 -18.51
N SER A 58 10.78 -12.34 -17.31
CA SER A 58 11.40 -13.63 -17.06
C SER A 58 10.58 -14.71 -17.76
N THR A 59 11.25 -15.71 -18.33
CA THR A 59 10.60 -16.92 -18.84
C THR A 59 10.89 -18.05 -17.86
N ASN A 60 9.87 -18.83 -17.51
CA ASN A 60 10.08 -20.03 -16.70
C ASN A 60 10.61 -21.20 -17.56
N SER A 61 11.03 -22.30 -16.93
CA SER A 61 11.52 -23.49 -17.63
C SER A 61 10.49 -24.11 -18.60
N CYS A 62 9.21 -23.80 -18.42
CA CYS A 62 8.11 -24.21 -19.31
C CYS A 62 7.77 -23.18 -20.40
N GLY A 63 8.57 -22.13 -20.60
CA GLY A 63 8.35 -21.12 -21.65
C GLY A 63 7.27 -20.07 -21.35
N ALA A 64 6.62 -20.13 -20.19
CA ALA A 64 5.60 -19.18 -19.77
C ALA A 64 6.18 -17.92 -19.11
N ARG A 65 5.41 -16.83 -19.18
CA ARG A 65 5.73 -15.51 -18.61
C ARG A 65 5.79 -15.58 -17.08
N GLY A 66 6.95 -15.25 -16.53
CA GLY A 66 7.21 -15.11 -15.10
C GLY A 66 7.20 -13.63 -14.66
N ALA A 67 7.97 -13.29 -13.63
CA ALA A 67 8.07 -11.90 -13.13
C ALA A 67 8.84 -10.97 -14.10
N CYS A 68 8.56 -9.67 -14.03
CA CYS A 68 9.36 -8.67 -14.72
C CYS A 68 10.79 -8.61 -14.15
N ARG A 69 11.83 -8.62 -15.00
CA ARG A 69 13.23 -8.48 -14.57
C ARG A 69 13.83 -7.12 -14.86
N ILE A 70 13.42 -6.51 -15.98
CA ILE A 70 13.93 -5.22 -16.42
C ILE A 70 12.73 -4.33 -16.71
N TYR A 71 12.62 -3.23 -15.98
CA TYR A 71 11.59 -2.20 -16.13
C TYR A 71 12.25 -0.84 -16.39
N ASN A 72 11.52 0.09 -16.98
CA ASN A 72 12.01 1.45 -17.22
C ASN A 72 11.83 2.29 -15.95
N SER A 73 12.94 2.59 -15.25
CA SER A 73 12.92 3.35 -13.98
C SER A 73 12.43 4.79 -14.13
N THR A 74 12.74 5.44 -15.26
CA THR A 74 12.29 6.80 -15.55
C THR A 74 10.79 6.84 -15.76
N TYR A 75 10.26 5.92 -16.57
CA TYR A 75 8.82 5.86 -16.83
C TYR A 75 8.03 5.48 -15.58
N LEU A 76 8.51 4.49 -14.80
CA LEU A 76 7.94 4.14 -13.51
C LEU A 76 7.91 5.34 -12.55
N GLY A 77 8.99 6.13 -12.50
CA GLY A 77 9.07 7.33 -11.66
C GLY A 77 8.00 8.38 -12.01
N TYR A 78 7.76 8.63 -13.30
CA TYR A 78 6.71 9.55 -13.74
C TYR A 78 5.30 9.05 -13.38
N GLU A 79 5.04 7.76 -13.60
CA GLU A 79 3.75 7.14 -13.25
C GLU A 79 3.50 7.19 -11.73
N THR A 80 4.52 6.93 -10.90
CA THR A 80 4.39 7.06 -9.44
C THR A 80 4.15 8.50 -9.00
N LEU A 81 4.85 9.47 -9.61
CA LEU A 81 4.66 10.88 -9.29
C LEU A 81 3.27 11.37 -9.70
N PHE A 82 2.80 10.96 -10.87
CA PHE A 82 1.44 11.27 -11.34
C PHE A 82 0.38 10.69 -10.41
N LEU A 83 0.59 9.46 -9.91
CA LEU A 83 -0.29 8.85 -8.91
C LEU A 83 -0.32 9.65 -7.60
N GLU A 84 0.83 10.06 -7.10
CA GLU A 84 0.92 10.86 -5.87
C GLU A 84 0.18 12.21 -6.04
N LEU A 85 0.35 12.86 -7.20
CA LEU A 85 -0.34 14.11 -7.51
C LEU A 85 -1.85 13.93 -7.64
N SER A 86 -2.31 12.83 -8.23
CA SER A 86 -3.75 12.54 -8.37
C SER A 86 -4.43 12.14 -7.06
N ILE A 87 -3.69 11.59 -6.08
CA ILE A 87 -4.21 11.34 -4.72
C ILE A 87 -4.27 12.64 -3.90
N GLN A 88 -3.47 13.66 -4.25
CA GLN A 88 -3.50 14.98 -3.61
C GLN A 88 -4.49 15.98 -4.22
N GLN A 89 -5.14 15.64 -5.34
CA GLN A 89 -6.18 16.44 -6.01
C GLN A 89 -7.55 16.18 -5.38
#